data_AF-A0A3B8Q2F3-F1
#
_entry.id   AF-A0A3B8Q2F3-F1
#
_cell.length_a   1.000
_cell.length_b   1.000
_cell.length_c   1.000
_cell.angle_alpha   90.00
_cell.angle_beta   90.00
_cell.angle_gamma   90.00
#
_symmetry.space_group_name_H-M   'P 1'
#
loop_
_entity.id
_entity.type
_entity.pdbx_description
1 polymer ?
#
loop_
_entity_poly.entity_id
_entity_poly.type
_entity_poly.pdbx_seq_one_letter_code
_entity_poly.pdbx_strand_id
1 'polypeptide(L)'
;MALSNHERIGKALDLLKEGLPAFVERELKSAHGTKWWATVKQITGPGMQVGGTEAAPEWDAGSVLKVLWECWNDVFGRTLGRAERSLTSELIEVRNKWAHQKTFTTDDAYRALDSIQRLLNAVGAREQADELAKQSGELLRLKFDEQARHERRKSQTTLGLEAPLAGLKPWREVVTPHPDVASGRYQLAEFAADLWEVYQGRGSEEYRDPQEFFRRTFLTVGLKDLLVRAVRRLAGDGSDPVVELQTNFGGGKTHSMLALYHLFSGRPVADLTGLEPVMQEAKVALATGVRRVVLVGNKIKPGQPDKKDDGTLVRT
;
A
#
# COMPACT_ATOMS: atom_id res chain seq x y z
N MET A 1 -8.77 -2.80 -23.54
CA MET A 1 -7.85 -1.64 -23.58
C MET A 1 -8.03 -0.86 -22.28
N ALA A 2 -6.96 -0.33 -21.69
CA ALA A 2 -7.08 0.49 -20.48
C ALA A 2 -7.74 1.83 -20.84
N LEU A 3 -8.77 2.22 -20.08
CA LEU A 3 -9.44 3.52 -20.24
C LEU A 3 -8.46 4.65 -19.95
N SER A 4 -8.40 5.62 -20.85
CA SER A 4 -7.67 6.87 -20.67
C SER A 4 -8.30 7.73 -19.57
N ASN A 5 -7.51 8.63 -18.98
CA ASN A 5 -8.01 9.56 -17.97
C ASN A 5 -9.15 10.45 -18.49
N HIS A 6 -9.09 10.85 -19.77
CA HIS A 6 -10.16 11.63 -20.41
C HIS A 6 -11.47 10.83 -20.51
N GLU A 7 -11.40 9.56 -20.92
CA GLU A 7 -12.57 8.66 -20.97
C GLU A 7 -13.15 8.37 -19.58
N ARG A 8 -12.29 8.21 -18.56
CA ARG A 8 -12.74 8.03 -17.16
C ARG A 8 -13.53 9.23 -16.66
N ILE A 9 -13.04 10.43 -16.93
CA ILE A 9 -13.77 11.67 -16.58
C ILE A 9 -15.07 11.76 -17.37
N GLY A 10 -15.08 11.38 -18.65
CA GLY A 10 -16.31 11.33 -19.46
C GLY A 10 -17.39 10.45 -18.82
N LYS A 11 -17.03 9.21 -18.45
CA LYS A 11 -17.94 8.30 -17.73
C LYS A 11 -18.40 8.87 -16.38
N ALA A 12 -17.53 9.56 -15.66
CA ALA A 12 -17.88 10.21 -14.42
C ALA A 12 -18.87 11.37 -14.62
N LEU A 13 -18.72 12.14 -15.70
CA LEU A 13 -19.65 13.19 -16.10
C LEU A 13 -21.01 12.62 -16.55
N ASP A 14 -21.03 11.44 -17.15
CA ASP A 14 -22.28 10.73 -17.48
C ASP A 14 -23.04 10.33 -16.20
N LEU A 15 -22.34 9.79 -15.19
CA LEU A 15 -22.94 9.49 -13.89
C LEU A 15 -23.44 10.76 -13.17
N LEU A 16 -22.72 11.88 -13.32
CA LEU A 16 -23.17 13.17 -12.82
C LEU A 16 -24.46 13.64 -13.51
N LYS A 17 -24.52 13.50 -14.83
CA LYS A 17 -25.71 13.79 -15.65
C LYS A 17 -26.88 12.90 -15.26
N GLU A 18 -26.67 11.66 -14.87
CA GLU A 18 -27.74 10.75 -14.43
C GLU A 18 -28.25 11.10 -13.02
N GLY A 19 -27.35 11.46 -12.10
CA GLY A 19 -27.71 11.64 -10.68
C GLY A 19 -28.21 13.03 -10.28
N LEU A 20 -27.80 14.11 -10.97
CA LEU A 20 -28.18 15.48 -10.59
C LEU A 20 -29.60 15.93 -11.01
N PRO A 21 -30.13 15.59 -12.20
CA PRO A 21 -31.37 16.19 -12.71
C PRO A 21 -32.57 16.04 -11.79
N ALA A 22 -32.79 14.88 -11.19
CA ALA A 22 -33.94 14.63 -10.32
C ALA A 22 -33.95 15.58 -9.09
N PHE A 23 -32.77 15.85 -8.52
CA PHE A 23 -32.61 16.83 -7.45
C PHE A 23 -32.85 18.25 -7.98
N VAL A 24 -32.17 18.63 -9.07
CA VAL A 24 -32.23 19.98 -9.65
C VAL A 24 -33.66 20.37 -10.02
N GLU A 25 -34.38 19.48 -10.70
CA GLU A 25 -35.76 19.73 -11.10
C GLU A 25 -36.70 19.87 -9.91
N ARG A 26 -36.54 19.03 -8.87
CA ARG A 26 -37.37 19.08 -7.67
C ARG A 26 -37.21 20.43 -6.95
N GLU A 27 -35.97 20.86 -6.73
CA GLU A 27 -35.72 22.13 -6.02
C GLU A 27 -36.18 23.34 -6.86
N LEU A 28 -35.96 23.33 -8.19
CA LEU A 28 -36.43 24.39 -9.08
C LEU A 28 -37.96 24.46 -9.15
N LYS A 29 -38.63 23.31 -9.24
CA LYS A 29 -40.11 23.24 -9.20
C LYS A 29 -40.63 23.75 -7.87
N SER A 30 -39.97 23.43 -6.75
CA SER A 30 -40.34 23.94 -5.44
C SER A 30 -40.13 25.45 -5.29
N ALA A 31 -39.10 26.02 -5.91
CA ALA A 31 -38.79 27.45 -5.79
C ALA A 31 -39.54 28.35 -6.79
N HIS A 32 -39.75 27.86 -8.02
CA HIS A 32 -40.26 28.66 -9.14
C HIS A 32 -41.61 28.18 -9.68
N GLY A 33 -42.17 27.07 -9.18
CA GLY A 33 -43.47 26.55 -9.60
C GLY A 33 -43.50 26.29 -11.11
N THR A 34 -44.54 26.79 -11.79
CA THR A 34 -44.73 26.64 -13.25
C THR A 34 -43.69 27.37 -14.10
N LYS A 35 -42.89 28.27 -13.51
CA LYS A 35 -41.87 29.05 -14.25
C LYS A 35 -40.50 28.38 -14.28
N TRP A 36 -40.33 27.26 -13.57
CA TRP A 36 -39.03 26.60 -13.42
C TRP A 36 -38.35 26.32 -14.77
N TRP A 37 -39.10 25.87 -15.78
CA TRP A 37 -38.56 25.57 -17.10
C TRP A 37 -38.11 26.81 -17.88
N ALA A 38 -38.89 27.89 -17.79
CA ALA A 38 -38.51 29.17 -18.37
C ALA A 38 -37.22 29.71 -17.75
N THR A 39 -37.06 29.57 -16.42
CA THR A 39 -35.83 29.92 -15.70
C THR A 39 -34.63 29.12 -16.20
N VAL A 40 -34.77 27.80 -16.39
CA VAL A 40 -33.72 26.95 -16.96
C VAL A 40 -33.31 27.46 -18.36
N LYS A 41 -34.27 27.70 -19.25
CA LYS A 41 -34.00 28.21 -20.61
C LYS A 41 -33.32 29.58 -20.60
N GLN A 42 -33.70 30.47 -19.68
CA GLN A 42 -33.08 31.78 -19.52
C GLN A 42 -31.60 31.68 -19.09
N ILE A 43 -31.28 30.79 -18.16
CA ILE A 43 -29.91 30.59 -17.65
C ILE A 43 -29.01 29.93 -18.70
N THR A 44 -29.53 28.90 -19.35
CA THR A 44 -28.77 28.02 -20.24
C THR A 44 -28.36 28.76 -21.53
N GLY A 45 -29.20 29.67 -22.03
CA GLY A 45 -28.88 30.57 -23.14
C GLY A 45 -28.55 29.84 -24.46
N PRO A 46 -28.16 30.56 -25.54
CA PRO A 46 -27.97 29.95 -26.86
C PRO A 46 -26.79 28.97 -26.94
N GLY A 47 -25.76 29.17 -26.12
CA GLY A 47 -24.48 28.42 -26.21
C GLY A 47 -24.41 27.13 -25.39
N MET A 48 -25.39 26.84 -24.52
CA MET A 48 -25.39 25.64 -23.67
C MET A 48 -26.82 25.23 -23.35
N GLN A 49 -27.54 24.72 -24.35
CA GLN A 49 -28.97 24.43 -24.25
C GLN A 49 -29.25 23.10 -23.57
N VAL A 50 -30.26 23.08 -22.69
CA VAL A 50 -30.92 21.84 -22.26
C VAL A 50 -31.89 21.43 -23.37
N GLY A 51 -31.74 20.21 -23.88
CA GLY A 51 -32.60 19.64 -24.92
C GLY A 51 -33.98 19.25 -24.39
N GLY A 52 -34.78 18.58 -25.23
CA GLY A 52 -36.09 18.07 -24.84
C GLY A 52 -37.16 19.13 -24.50
N THR A 53 -38.14 18.71 -23.72
CA THR A 53 -39.33 19.52 -23.34
C THR A 53 -39.44 19.67 -21.82
N GLU A 54 -40.33 20.52 -21.33
CA GLU A 54 -40.59 20.64 -19.88
C GLU A 54 -40.96 19.30 -19.22
N ALA A 55 -41.67 18.43 -19.95
CA ALA A 55 -42.08 17.13 -19.46
C ALA A 55 -40.96 16.07 -19.52
N ALA A 56 -39.98 16.26 -20.41
CA ALA A 56 -38.84 15.38 -20.58
C ALA A 56 -37.58 16.19 -20.94
N PRO A 57 -36.93 16.82 -19.94
CA PRO A 57 -35.70 17.59 -20.15
C PRO A 57 -34.53 16.68 -20.51
N GLU A 58 -33.74 17.07 -21.51
CA GLU A 58 -32.51 16.37 -21.86
C GLU A 58 -31.30 17.15 -21.33
N TRP A 59 -30.86 16.76 -20.14
CA TRP A 59 -29.72 17.39 -19.47
C TRP A 59 -28.38 16.90 -20.03
N ASP A 60 -27.40 17.77 -19.99
CA ASP A 60 -25.98 17.43 -20.08
C ASP A 60 -25.26 17.86 -18.81
N ALA A 61 -24.08 17.28 -18.54
CA ALA A 61 -23.29 17.59 -17.34
C ALA A 61 -22.97 19.09 -17.22
N GLY A 62 -22.78 19.77 -18.34
CA GLY A 62 -22.50 21.20 -18.38
C GLY A 62 -23.71 22.07 -18.06
N SER A 63 -24.85 21.79 -18.68
CA SER A 63 -26.08 22.56 -18.43
C SER A 63 -26.58 22.39 -17.00
N VAL A 64 -26.54 21.17 -16.45
CA VAL A 64 -26.98 20.92 -15.06
C VAL A 64 -26.07 21.63 -14.05
N LEU A 65 -24.74 21.61 -14.25
CA LEU A 65 -23.78 22.32 -13.38
C LEU A 65 -23.95 23.84 -13.48
N LYS A 66 -24.21 24.37 -14.67
CA LYS A 66 -24.45 25.81 -14.88
C LYS A 66 -25.71 26.26 -14.14
N VAL A 67 -26.81 25.52 -14.27
CA VAL A 67 -28.05 25.85 -13.55
C VAL A 67 -27.85 25.75 -12.04
N LEU A 68 -27.13 24.72 -11.56
CA LEU A 68 -26.78 24.57 -10.15
C LEU A 68 -26.00 25.77 -9.61
N TRP A 69 -25.06 26.30 -10.41
CA TRP A 69 -24.24 27.46 -10.05
C TRP A 69 -25.02 28.78 -10.04
N GLU A 70 -25.76 29.08 -11.11
CA GLU A 70 -26.46 30.36 -11.27
C GLU A 70 -27.62 30.50 -10.28
N CYS A 71 -28.35 29.42 -10.02
CA CYS A 71 -29.44 29.40 -9.04
C CYS A 71 -28.99 29.05 -7.61
N TRP A 72 -27.68 29.12 -7.31
CA TRP A 72 -27.17 28.67 -6.01
C TRP A 72 -27.78 29.44 -4.85
N ASN A 73 -27.74 30.77 -4.86
CA ASN A 73 -28.20 31.57 -3.72
C ASN A 73 -29.73 31.52 -3.57
N ASP A 74 -30.43 31.44 -4.69
CA ASP A 74 -31.89 31.57 -4.72
C ASP A 74 -32.59 30.25 -4.38
N VAL A 75 -32.00 29.13 -4.80
CA VAL A 75 -32.61 27.79 -4.76
C VAL A 75 -31.76 26.82 -3.94
N PHE A 76 -30.56 26.49 -4.42
CA PHE A 76 -29.82 25.31 -3.92
C PHE A 76 -29.12 25.52 -2.57
N GLY A 77 -28.76 26.74 -2.22
CA GLY A 77 -28.09 27.11 -0.98
C GLY A 77 -28.94 26.93 0.29
N ARG A 78 -30.24 26.60 0.12
CA ARG A 78 -31.13 26.19 1.22
C ARG A 78 -30.88 24.75 1.66
N THR A 79 -30.44 23.91 0.72
CA THR A 79 -30.29 22.45 0.90
C THR A 79 -28.81 22.04 0.91
N LEU A 80 -27.97 22.70 0.10
CA LEU A 80 -26.53 22.44 -0.03
C LEU A 80 -25.70 23.55 0.61
N GLY A 81 -24.53 23.18 1.15
CA GLY A 81 -23.63 24.07 1.87
C GLY A 81 -22.55 24.72 1.00
N ARG A 82 -21.65 25.47 1.65
CA ARG A 82 -20.53 26.14 0.97
C ARG A 82 -19.56 25.15 0.30
N ALA A 83 -19.40 23.96 0.87
CA ALA A 83 -18.52 22.92 0.35
C ALA A 83 -19.00 22.44 -1.03
N GLU A 84 -20.29 22.15 -1.16
CA GLU A 84 -20.89 21.70 -2.41
C GLU A 84 -20.83 22.80 -3.48
N ARG A 85 -20.96 24.07 -3.09
CA ARG A 85 -20.77 25.20 -4.01
C ARG A 85 -19.38 25.20 -4.63
N SER A 86 -18.35 25.02 -3.80
CA SER A 86 -16.97 24.94 -4.26
C SER A 86 -16.76 23.77 -5.20
N LEU A 87 -17.35 22.60 -4.90
CA LEU A 87 -17.32 21.43 -5.79
C LEU A 87 -18.00 21.73 -7.12
N THR A 88 -19.17 22.38 -7.14
CA THR A 88 -19.84 22.77 -8.39
C THR A 88 -18.94 23.65 -9.26
N SER A 89 -18.28 24.65 -8.67
CA SER A 89 -17.33 25.51 -9.40
C SER A 89 -16.18 24.71 -10.00
N GLU A 90 -15.55 23.83 -9.21
CA GLU A 90 -14.45 22.98 -9.66
C GLU A 90 -14.90 22.05 -10.81
N LEU A 91 -16.09 21.45 -10.70
CA LEU A 91 -16.63 20.55 -11.71
C LEU A 91 -16.97 21.27 -13.02
N ILE A 92 -17.35 22.55 -12.98
CA ILE A 92 -17.50 23.36 -14.19
C ILE A 92 -16.15 23.48 -14.92
N GLU A 93 -15.07 23.74 -14.19
CA GLU A 93 -13.73 23.83 -14.78
C GLU A 93 -13.26 22.48 -15.34
N VAL A 94 -13.46 21.39 -14.60
CA VAL A 94 -13.14 20.02 -15.05
C VAL A 94 -13.90 19.68 -16.32
N ARG A 95 -15.22 19.95 -16.36
CA ARG A 95 -16.05 19.68 -17.54
C ARG A 95 -15.60 20.53 -18.73
N ASN A 96 -15.30 21.80 -18.54
CA ASN A 96 -14.78 22.66 -19.61
C ASN A 96 -13.43 22.14 -20.14
N LYS A 97 -12.51 21.76 -19.24
CA LYS A 97 -11.22 21.15 -19.60
C LYS A 97 -11.43 19.86 -20.41
N TRP A 98 -12.40 19.03 -20.01
CA TRP A 98 -12.78 17.80 -20.71
C TRP A 98 -13.37 18.06 -22.10
N ALA A 99 -14.30 19.01 -22.22
CA ALA A 99 -14.94 19.38 -23.48
C ALA A 99 -13.93 19.95 -24.50
N HIS A 100 -12.89 20.64 -24.03
CA HIS A 100 -11.79 21.12 -24.86
C HIS A 100 -10.69 20.08 -25.13
N GLN A 101 -10.93 18.81 -24.80
CA GLN A 101 -9.98 17.70 -25.00
C GLN A 101 -8.58 17.94 -24.40
N LYS A 102 -8.50 18.71 -23.30
CA LYS A 102 -7.24 18.93 -22.61
C LYS A 102 -6.79 17.65 -21.90
N THR A 103 -5.49 17.54 -21.68
CA THR A 103 -4.88 16.40 -20.99
C THR A 103 -5.18 16.41 -19.48
N PHE A 104 -5.38 15.22 -18.93
CA PHE A 104 -5.59 15.02 -17.50
C PHE A 104 -4.54 14.07 -16.94
N THR A 105 -3.90 14.48 -15.86
CA THR A 105 -3.07 13.58 -15.07
C THR A 105 -3.96 12.56 -14.33
N THR A 106 -3.35 11.49 -13.82
CA THR A 106 -4.06 10.52 -12.99
C THR A 106 -4.62 11.16 -11.71
N ASP A 107 -3.91 12.16 -11.17
CA ASP A 107 -4.35 12.92 -10.00
C ASP A 107 -5.50 13.87 -10.33
N ASP A 108 -5.48 14.53 -11.49
CA ASP A 108 -6.60 15.35 -11.95
C ASP A 108 -7.87 14.49 -12.12
N ALA A 109 -7.72 13.29 -12.73
CA ALA A 109 -8.83 12.37 -12.92
C ALA A 109 -9.38 11.86 -11.59
N TYR A 110 -8.52 11.45 -10.67
CA TYR A 110 -8.93 11.05 -9.33
C TYR A 110 -9.67 12.18 -8.59
N ARG A 111 -9.14 13.41 -8.64
CA ARG A 111 -9.78 14.58 -8.03
C ARG A 111 -11.15 14.87 -8.63
N ALA A 112 -11.27 14.81 -9.95
CA ALA A 112 -12.55 14.96 -10.64
C ALA A 112 -13.57 13.92 -10.17
N LEU A 113 -13.19 12.64 -10.12
CA LEU A 113 -14.08 11.56 -9.68
C LEU A 113 -14.53 11.74 -8.21
N ASP A 114 -13.62 12.09 -7.29
CA ASP A 114 -13.93 12.38 -5.88
C ASP A 114 -14.88 13.59 -5.75
N SER A 115 -14.64 14.67 -6.49
CA SER A 115 -15.49 15.86 -6.48
C SER A 115 -16.91 15.57 -6.99
N ILE A 116 -17.04 14.77 -8.05
CA ILE A 116 -18.35 14.32 -8.56
C ILE A 116 -19.05 13.44 -7.52
N GLN A 117 -18.34 12.47 -6.94
CA GLN A 117 -18.88 11.54 -5.96
C GLN A 117 -19.44 12.27 -4.73
N ARG A 118 -18.70 13.25 -4.19
CA ARG A 118 -19.13 14.06 -3.05
C ARG A 118 -20.39 14.86 -3.35
N LEU A 119 -20.47 15.47 -4.54
CA LEU A 119 -21.65 16.22 -4.94
C LEU A 119 -22.87 15.30 -5.11
N LEU A 120 -22.71 14.13 -5.73
CA LEU A 120 -23.77 13.14 -5.87
C LEU A 120 -24.27 12.61 -4.53
N ASN A 121 -23.36 12.36 -3.58
CA ASN A 121 -23.73 12.00 -2.22
C ASN A 121 -24.54 13.10 -1.52
N ALA A 122 -24.17 14.37 -1.71
CA ALA A 122 -24.86 15.50 -1.11
C ALA A 122 -26.30 15.67 -1.61
N VAL A 123 -26.58 15.28 -2.87
CA VAL A 123 -27.93 15.32 -3.45
C VAL A 123 -28.73 14.02 -3.28
N GLY A 124 -28.13 12.99 -2.68
CA GLY A 124 -28.77 11.69 -2.44
C GLY A 124 -28.72 10.70 -3.61
N ALA A 125 -27.92 10.96 -4.64
CA ALA A 125 -27.73 10.08 -5.81
C ALA A 125 -26.71 8.95 -5.49
N ARG A 126 -27.09 8.06 -4.55
CA ARG A 126 -26.18 7.05 -3.97
C ARG A 126 -25.68 6.03 -4.97
N GLU A 127 -26.53 5.57 -5.89
CA GLU A 127 -26.16 4.56 -6.88
C GLU A 127 -25.00 5.04 -7.76
N GLN A 128 -25.10 6.25 -8.29
CA GLN A 128 -24.06 6.88 -9.11
C GLN A 128 -22.80 7.17 -8.28
N ALA A 129 -22.95 7.57 -7.01
CA ALA A 129 -21.83 7.82 -6.11
C ALA A 129 -21.06 6.53 -5.74
N ASP A 130 -21.74 5.42 -5.54
CA ASP A 130 -21.12 4.11 -5.25
C ASP A 130 -20.37 3.58 -6.47
N GLU A 131 -20.90 3.80 -7.68
CA GLU A 131 -20.20 3.44 -8.91
C GLU A 131 -18.92 4.25 -9.12
N LEU A 132 -18.94 5.55 -8.83
CA LEU A 132 -17.73 6.38 -8.81
C LEU A 132 -16.72 5.93 -7.75
N ALA A 133 -17.19 5.48 -6.59
CA ALA A 133 -16.30 4.94 -5.56
C ALA A 133 -15.48 3.76 -6.08
N LYS A 134 -16.11 2.84 -6.84
CA LYS A 134 -15.44 1.71 -7.48
C LYS A 134 -14.45 2.19 -8.54
N GLN A 135 -14.86 3.09 -9.42
CA GLN A 135 -13.98 3.63 -10.47
C GLN A 135 -12.74 4.35 -9.89
N SER A 136 -12.91 5.10 -8.80
CA SER A 136 -11.82 5.74 -8.05
C SER A 136 -10.88 4.70 -7.44
N GLY A 137 -11.42 3.64 -6.82
CA GLY A 137 -10.63 2.55 -6.26
C GLY A 137 -9.79 1.82 -7.31
N GLU A 138 -10.36 1.55 -8.48
CA GLU A 138 -9.64 0.97 -9.62
C GLU A 138 -8.52 1.89 -10.13
N LEU A 139 -8.79 3.19 -10.25
CA LEU A 139 -7.80 4.17 -10.70
C LEU A 139 -6.62 4.26 -9.72
N LEU A 140 -6.89 4.31 -8.41
CA LEU A 140 -5.86 4.31 -7.38
C LEU A 140 -5.04 3.02 -7.40
N ARG A 141 -5.68 1.87 -7.57
CA ARG A 141 -4.97 0.58 -7.70
C ARG A 141 -4.02 0.59 -8.88
N LEU A 142 -4.46 1.06 -10.04
CA LEU A 142 -3.60 1.18 -11.22
C LEU A 142 -2.44 2.14 -10.99
N LYS A 143 -2.70 3.30 -10.37
CA LYS A 143 -1.66 4.29 -10.01
C LYS A 143 -0.60 3.67 -9.10
N PHE A 144 -1.02 2.95 -8.04
CA PHE A 144 -0.08 2.33 -7.11
C PHE A 144 0.69 1.17 -7.74
N ASP A 145 0.05 0.38 -8.60
CA ASP A 145 0.73 -0.67 -9.37
C ASP A 145 1.79 -0.08 -10.32
N GLU A 146 1.49 1.03 -11.00
CA GLU A 146 2.44 1.76 -11.84
C GLU A 146 3.59 2.37 -11.04
N GLN A 147 3.30 2.99 -9.89
CA GLN A 147 4.33 3.51 -8.98
C GLN A 147 5.23 2.39 -8.46
N ALA A 148 4.67 1.25 -8.05
CA ALA A 148 5.44 0.10 -7.62
C ALA A 148 6.33 -0.46 -8.74
N ARG A 149 5.84 -0.48 -9.99
CA ARG A 149 6.65 -0.86 -11.17
C ARG A 149 7.75 0.16 -11.45
N HIS A 150 7.45 1.45 -11.35
CA HIS A 150 8.42 2.51 -11.56
C HIS A 150 9.52 2.49 -10.49
N GLU A 151 9.16 2.33 -9.22
CA GLU A 151 10.13 2.16 -8.12
C GLU A 151 10.95 0.89 -8.29
N ARG A 152 10.34 -0.23 -8.71
CA ARG A 152 11.08 -1.45 -9.07
C ARG A 152 12.08 -1.19 -10.20
N ARG A 153 11.65 -0.54 -11.28
CA ARG A 153 12.53 -0.21 -12.42
C ARG A 153 13.64 0.75 -12.01
N LYS A 154 13.33 1.78 -11.22
CA LYS A 154 14.30 2.74 -10.68
C LYS A 154 15.31 2.04 -9.78
N SER A 155 14.85 1.16 -8.87
CA SER A 155 15.74 0.34 -8.04
C SER A 155 16.65 -0.57 -8.88
N GLN A 156 16.15 -1.17 -9.96
CA GLN A 156 16.96 -1.96 -10.90
C GLN A 156 18.00 -1.09 -11.63
N THR A 157 17.64 0.12 -12.05
CA THR A 157 18.56 1.08 -12.69
C THR A 157 19.60 1.60 -11.69
N THR A 158 19.23 1.89 -10.44
CA THR A 158 20.15 2.34 -9.38
C THR A 158 21.10 1.22 -8.90
N LEU A 159 20.69 -0.05 -9.04
CA LEU A 159 21.53 -1.23 -8.78
C LEU A 159 22.49 -1.58 -9.92
N GLY A 160 22.50 -0.81 -11.03
CA GLY A 160 23.39 -1.08 -12.17
C GLY A 160 23.09 -2.40 -12.90
N LEU A 161 21.88 -2.95 -12.75
CA LEU A 161 21.46 -4.13 -13.49
C LEU A 161 21.00 -3.69 -14.88
N GLU A 162 21.93 -3.62 -15.84
CA GLU A 162 21.60 -3.57 -17.26
C GLU A 162 20.73 -4.78 -17.66
N ALA A 163 20.13 -4.72 -18.85
CA ALA A 163 19.32 -5.78 -19.47
C ALA A 163 19.82 -7.20 -19.11
N PRO A 164 18.91 -8.21 -18.98
CA PRO A 164 19.31 -9.55 -18.55
C PRO A 164 20.55 -9.96 -19.34
N LEU A 165 21.67 -10.14 -18.64
CA LEU A 165 22.96 -10.53 -19.24
C LEU A 165 22.66 -11.59 -20.28
N ALA A 166 22.97 -11.30 -21.56
CA ALA A 166 22.61 -12.19 -22.65
C ALA A 166 23.13 -13.60 -22.33
N GLY A 167 22.20 -14.57 -22.21
CA GLY A 167 22.52 -15.96 -21.84
C GLY A 167 22.16 -16.39 -20.42
N LEU A 168 21.73 -15.50 -19.52
CA LEU A 168 21.17 -15.91 -18.23
C LEU A 168 19.72 -16.37 -18.37
N LYS A 169 19.45 -17.60 -17.93
CA LYS A 169 18.10 -18.14 -17.86
C LYS A 169 17.29 -17.41 -16.78
N PRO A 170 15.99 -17.16 -17.01
CA PRO A 170 15.09 -16.68 -15.96
C PRO A 170 15.18 -17.55 -14.71
N TRP A 171 15.09 -16.95 -13.51
CA TRP A 171 15.20 -17.69 -12.25
C TRP A 171 14.23 -18.89 -12.16
N ARG A 172 13.06 -18.77 -12.80
CA ARG A 172 12.03 -19.82 -12.86
C ARG A 172 12.49 -21.08 -13.60
N GLU A 173 13.50 -20.97 -14.45
CA GLU A 173 14.09 -22.09 -15.20
C GLU A 173 15.29 -22.72 -14.48
N VAL A 174 15.85 -22.05 -13.48
CA VAL A 174 17.06 -22.49 -12.76
C VAL A 174 16.85 -22.75 -11.27
N VAL A 175 15.70 -22.35 -10.74
CA VAL A 175 15.31 -22.55 -9.34
C VAL A 175 13.94 -23.20 -9.30
N THR A 176 13.82 -24.27 -8.53
CA THR A 176 12.53 -24.89 -8.20
C THR A 176 12.03 -24.28 -6.89
N PRO A 177 10.89 -23.56 -6.88
CA PRO A 177 10.31 -23.03 -5.64
C PRO A 177 9.98 -24.17 -4.66
N HIS A 178 10.00 -23.86 -3.36
CA HIS A 178 9.58 -24.82 -2.35
C HIS A 178 8.11 -25.25 -2.59
N PRO A 179 7.72 -26.51 -2.28
CA PRO A 179 6.40 -27.04 -2.64
C PRO A 179 5.19 -26.24 -2.12
N ASP A 180 5.31 -25.57 -0.97
CA ASP A 180 4.30 -24.68 -0.39
C ASP A 180 4.05 -23.42 -1.24
N VAL A 181 5.12 -22.77 -1.72
CA VAL A 181 5.10 -21.62 -2.61
C VAL A 181 4.61 -22.04 -4.00
N ALA A 182 5.11 -23.17 -4.51
CA ALA A 182 4.72 -23.70 -5.82
C ALA A 182 3.23 -24.11 -5.85
N SER A 183 2.70 -24.65 -4.75
CA SER A 183 1.29 -25.08 -4.64
C SER A 183 0.33 -23.99 -4.15
N GLY A 184 0.82 -22.79 -3.83
CA GLY A 184 -0.02 -21.69 -3.33
C GLY A 184 -0.61 -21.92 -1.93
N ARG A 185 -0.10 -22.90 -1.18
CA ARG A 185 -0.57 -23.27 0.18
C ARG A 185 0.24 -22.61 1.30
N TYR A 186 1.04 -21.60 0.99
CA TYR A 186 1.90 -20.93 1.94
C TYR A 186 1.07 -20.01 2.86
N GLN A 187 1.31 -20.08 4.17
CA GLN A 187 0.72 -19.14 5.12
C GLN A 187 1.71 -18.02 5.41
N LEU A 188 1.34 -16.76 5.15
CA LEU A 188 2.19 -15.59 5.43
C LEU A 188 2.71 -15.53 6.88
N ALA A 189 1.92 -16.05 7.84
CA ALA A 189 2.29 -16.13 9.24
C ALA A 189 3.46 -17.09 9.53
N GLU A 190 3.68 -18.11 8.69
CA GLU A 190 4.76 -19.09 8.85
C GLU A 190 6.13 -18.53 8.43
N PHE A 191 6.20 -17.39 7.73
CA PHE A 191 7.46 -16.78 7.25
C PHE A 191 7.95 -15.62 8.13
N ALA A 192 7.23 -15.30 9.20
CA ALA A 192 7.64 -14.27 10.15
C ALA A 192 8.57 -14.90 11.19
N ALA A 193 9.88 -14.67 11.04
CA ALA A 193 10.85 -15.02 12.06
C ALA A 193 10.52 -14.30 13.38
N ASP A 194 10.33 -15.06 14.46
CA ASP A 194 10.10 -14.56 15.82
C ASP A 194 11.15 -15.14 16.78
N LEU A 195 12.10 -14.29 17.19
CA LEU A 195 13.18 -14.68 18.10
C LEU A 195 12.66 -15.08 19.49
N TRP A 196 11.54 -14.53 19.95
CA TRP A 196 10.96 -14.89 21.24
C TRP A 196 10.40 -16.31 21.21
N GLU A 197 9.67 -16.67 20.14
CA GLU A 197 9.13 -18.02 20.00
C GLU A 197 10.26 -19.06 19.93
N VAL A 198 11.32 -18.78 19.17
CA VAL A 198 12.50 -19.66 19.10
C VAL A 198 13.20 -19.78 20.45
N TYR A 199 13.37 -18.67 21.18
CA TYR A 199 13.93 -18.69 22.53
C TYR A 199 13.11 -19.55 23.51
N GLN A 200 11.79 -19.57 23.36
CA GLN A 200 10.87 -20.39 24.15
C GLN A 200 10.77 -21.85 23.66
N GLY A 201 11.54 -22.24 22.64
CA GLY A 201 11.47 -23.57 22.04
C GLY A 201 10.19 -23.85 21.24
N ARG A 202 9.46 -22.80 20.85
CA ARG A 202 8.22 -22.84 20.05
C ARG A 202 8.49 -22.41 18.60
N GLY A 203 7.46 -22.45 17.77
CA GLY A 203 7.54 -22.11 16.35
C GLY A 203 7.90 -23.30 15.45
N SER A 204 8.03 -23.03 14.14
CA SER A 204 8.39 -24.05 13.15
C SER A 204 9.83 -24.51 13.31
N GLU A 205 10.10 -25.76 12.91
CA GLU A 205 11.46 -26.34 12.98
C GLU A 205 12.46 -25.54 12.15
N GLU A 206 12.01 -24.92 11.07
CA GLU A 206 12.83 -24.10 10.17
C GLU A 206 13.48 -22.89 10.85
N TYR A 207 12.85 -22.37 11.91
CA TYR A 207 13.43 -21.28 12.72
C TYR A 207 13.98 -21.76 14.05
N ARG A 208 13.49 -22.88 14.58
CA ARG A 208 13.85 -23.37 15.92
C ARG A 208 15.11 -24.24 15.91
N ASP A 209 15.26 -25.12 14.92
CA ASP A 209 16.41 -26.02 14.86
C ASP A 209 17.61 -25.32 14.17
N PRO A 210 18.79 -25.27 14.81
CA PRO A 210 19.96 -24.59 14.25
C PRO A 210 20.40 -25.15 12.89
N GLN A 211 20.34 -26.48 12.70
CA GLN A 211 20.77 -27.13 11.48
C GLN A 211 19.81 -26.82 10.34
N GLU A 212 18.51 -26.94 10.58
CA GLU A 212 17.49 -26.61 9.57
C GLU A 212 17.51 -25.12 9.21
N PHE A 213 17.70 -24.25 10.20
CA PHE A 213 17.85 -22.81 9.99
C PHE A 213 19.01 -22.52 9.02
N PHE A 214 20.23 -22.96 9.33
CA PHE A 214 21.39 -22.68 8.49
C PHE A 214 21.34 -23.39 7.13
N ARG A 215 20.73 -24.58 7.05
CA ARG A 215 20.48 -25.27 5.77
C ARG A 215 19.65 -24.43 4.80
N ARG A 216 18.74 -23.59 5.31
CA ARG A 216 17.87 -22.72 4.51
C ARG A 216 18.38 -21.29 4.40
N THR A 217 19.32 -20.89 5.24
CA THR A 217 19.89 -19.55 5.24
C THR A 217 20.94 -19.40 4.15
N PHE A 218 20.70 -18.48 3.22
CA PHE A 218 21.75 -17.98 2.34
C PHE A 218 22.62 -16.96 3.09
N LEU A 219 23.92 -17.23 3.20
CA LEU A 219 24.87 -16.29 3.80
C LEU A 219 25.15 -15.12 2.85
N THR A 220 24.42 -14.03 3.06
CA THR A 220 24.76 -12.74 2.46
C THR A 220 26.08 -12.21 3.04
N VAL A 221 26.75 -11.31 2.32
CA VAL A 221 27.98 -10.65 2.77
C VAL A 221 27.80 -10.05 4.17
N GLY A 222 26.73 -9.27 4.37
CA GLY A 222 26.48 -8.63 5.67
C GLY A 222 26.21 -9.62 6.81
N LEU A 223 25.50 -10.72 6.55
CA LEU A 223 25.29 -11.76 7.56
C LEU A 223 26.59 -12.47 7.89
N LYS A 224 27.39 -12.83 6.88
CA LYS A 224 28.71 -13.44 7.07
C LYS A 224 29.61 -12.54 7.92
N ASP A 225 29.72 -11.26 7.60
CA ASP A 225 30.53 -10.29 8.34
C ASP A 225 30.09 -10.18 9.80
N LEU A 226 28.78 -10.14 10.05
CA LEU A 226 28.20 -10.14 11.39
C LEU A 226 28.61 -11.37 12.18
N LEU A 227 28.49 -12.57 11.59
CA LEU A 227 28.83 -13.82 12.26
C LEU A 227 30.35 -13.91 12.52
N VAL A 228 31.20 -13.52 11.57
CA VAL A 228 32.67 -13.49 11.74
C VAL A 228 33.06 -12.60 12.93
N ARG A 229 32.50 -11.39 13.01
CA ARG A 229 32.73 -10.45 14.13
C ARG A 229 32.31 -11.06 15.46
N ALA A 230 31.15 -11.71 15.51
CA ALA A 230 30.66 -12.35 16.73
C ALA A 230 31.57 -13.50 17.20
N VAL A 231 32.04 -14.34 16.26
CA VAL A 231 32.99 -15.42 16.56
C VAL A 231 34.29 -14.86 17.13
N ARG A 232 34.90 -13.86 16.47
CA ARG A 232 36.13 -13.22 16.95
C ARG A 232 35.95 -12.54 18.30
N ARG A 233 34.83 -11.83 18.50
CA ARG A 233 34.50 -11.19 19.79
C ARG A 233 34.52 -12.19 20.93
N LEU A 234 33.78 -13.30 20.78
CA LEU A 234 33.63 -14.28 21.86
C LEU A 234 34.90 -15.14 22.04
N ALA A 235 35.78 -15.19 21.04
CA ALA A 235 37.12 -15.75 21.17
C ALA A 235 38.14 -14.80 21.86
N GLY A 236 37.75 -13.55 22.16
CA GLY A 236 38.61 -12.57 22.83
C GLY A 236 39.47 -11.70 21.90
N ASP A 237 39.26 -11.77 20.59
CA ASP A 237 40.07 -11.10 19.55
C ASP A 237 39.61 -9.64 19.25
N GLY A 238 38.96 -8.98 20.23
CA GLY A 238 38.76 -7.52 20.18
C GLY A 238 37.72 -6.94 19.21
N SER A 239 36.75 -7.72 18.71
CA SER A 239 35.67 -7.20 17.84
C SER A 239 34.60 -6.36 18.58
N ASP A 240 33.59 -5.87 17.86
CA ASP A 240 32.56 -4.94 18.35
C ASP A 240 31.69 -5.57 19.47
N PRO A 241 31.58 -4.95 20.66
CA PRO A 241 30.79 -5.49 21.77
C PRO A 241 29.28 -5.24 21.63
N VAL A 242 28.89 -4.24 20.83
CA VAL A 242 27.51 -3.83 20.62
C VAL A 242 27.32 -3.63 19.12
N VAL A 243 26.30 -4.27 18.56
CA VAL A 243 25.98 -4.18 17.14
C VAL A 243 24.55 -3.68 17.00
N GLU A 244 24.38 -2.54 16.34
CA GLU A 244 23.08 -2.02 15.95
C GLU A 244 22.74 -2.51 14.54
N LEU A 245 21.67 -3.30 14.42
CA LEU A 245 21.20 -3.78 13.12
C LEU A 245 20.34 -2.70 12.44
N GLN A 246 20.95 -1.93 11.54
CA GLN A 246 20.26 -0.91 10.75
C GLN A 246 19.82 -1.50 9.40
N THR A 247 18.52 -1.76 9.27
CA THR A 247 17.90 -2.14 7.99
C THR A 247 16.53 -1.50 7.84
N ASN A 248 16.09 -1.29 6.60
CA ASN A 248 14.71 -0.95 6.28
C ASN A 248 13.75 -2.10 6.68
N PHE A 249 12.43 -1.83 6.65
CA PHE A 249 11.39 -2.84 6.90
C PHE A 249 11.61 -4.09 6.04
N GLY A 250 11.52 -5.28 6.64
CA GLY A 250 11.76 -6.56 5.97
C GLY A 250 13.24 -6.92 5.70
N GLY A 251 14.20 -6.09 6.12
CA GLY A 251 15.63 -6.31 5.85
C GLY A 251 16.34 -7.41 6.66
N GLY A 252 15.59 -8.34 7.28
CA GLY A 252 16.19 -9.53 7.91
C GLY A 252 16.78 -9.38 9.32
N LYS A 253 16.49 -8.29 10.05
CA LYS A 253 17.03 -8.09 11.43
C LYS A 253 16.80 -9.28 12.35
N THR A 254 15.55 -9.76 12.46
CA THR A 254 15.23 -10.91 13.30
C THR A 254 15.94 -12.18 12.83
N HIS A 255 16.13 -12.34 11.52
CA HIS A 255 16.89 -13.45 10.96
C HIS A 255 18.38 -13.38 11.32
N SER A 256 18.99 -12.19 11.26
CA SER A 256 20.38 -11.99 11.72
C SER A 256 20.55 -12.28 13.21
N MET A 257 19.58 -11.86 14.04
CA MET A 257 19.59 -12.19 15.47
C MET A 257 19.42 -13.69 15.72
N LEU A 258 18.57 -14.38 14.96
CA LEU A 258 18.43 -15.84 15.02
C LEU A 258 19.70 -16.56 14.60
N ALA A 259 20.39 -16.09 13.55
CA ALA A 259 21.66 -16.66 13.12
C ALA A 259 22.72 -16.57 14.23
N LEU A 260 22.84 -15.43 14.91
CA LEU A 260 23.71 -15.29 16.08
C LEU A 260 23.27 -16.22 17.23
N TYR A 261 21.97 -16.28 17.50
CA TYR A 261 21.41 -17.14 18.55
C TYR A 261 21.73 -18.62 18.29
N HIS A 262 21.61 -19.08 17.04
CA HIS A 262 21.85 -20.47 16.64
C HIS A 262 23.32 -20.83 16.51
N LEU A 263 24.15 -19.89 16.04
CA LEU A 263 25.60 -20.07 15.95
C LEU A 263 26.19 -20.44 17.31
N PHE A 264 25.72 -19.82 18.39
CA PHE A 264 26.17 -20.07 19.75
C PHE A 264 25.24 -21.03 20.53
N SER A 265 24.53 -21.92 19.82
CA SER A 265 23.64 -22.90 20.43
C SER A 265 24.34 -24.04 21.17
N GLY A 266 25.65 -24.21 20.96
CA GLY A 266 26.42 -25.35 21.45
C GLY A 266 26.39 -26.55 20.49
N ARG A 267 25.68 -26.45 19.36
CA ARG A 267 25.79 -27.43 18.27
C ARG A 267 27.21 -27.39 17.67
N PRO A 268 27.78 -28.54 17.30
CA PRO A 268 29.01 -28.59 16.51
C PRO A 268 28.86 -27.77 15.23
N VAL A 269 29.88 -26.97 14.90
CA VAL A 269 29.91 -26.20 13.64
C VAL A 269 29.70 -27.09 12.41
N ALA A 270 30.19 -28.33 12.46
CA ALA A 270 30.05 -29.31 11.37
C ALA A 270 28.58 -29.66 11.06
N ASP A 271 27.66 -29.46 12.01
CA ASP A 271 26.23 -29.70 11.82
C ASP A 271 25.51 -28.47 11.22
N LEU A 272 26.19 -27.32 11.18
CA LEU A 272 25.63 -26.04 10.75
C LEU A 272 26.08 -25.72 9.32
N THR A 273 25.38 -26.33 8.37
CA THR A 273 25.67 -26.23 6.92
C THR A 273 25.85 -24.79 6.45
N GLY A 274 26.94 -24.53 5.71
CA GLY A 274 27.19 -23.24 5.08
C GLY A 274 28.01 -22.28 5.94
N LEU A 275 28.36 -22.62 7.19
CA LEU A 275 29.21 -21.78 8.04
C LEU A 275 30.71 -21.91 7.78
N GLU A 276 31.14 -22.78 6.86
CA GLU A 276 32.55 -22.97 6.54
C GLU A 276 33.25 -21.64 6.17
N PRO A 277 32.67 -20.76 5.33
CA PRO A 277 33.28 -19.47 5.00
C PRO A 277 33.39 -18.52 6.20
N VAL A 278 32.48 -18.61 7.17
CA VAL A 278 32.52 -17.81 8.41
C VAL A 278 33.71 -18.25 9.26
N MET A 279 33.86 -19.56 9.46
CA MET A 279 34.94 -20.09 10.30
C MET A 279 36.32 -19.93 9.67
N GLN A 280 36.42 -20.12 8.36
CA GLN A 280 37.66 -19.88 7.60
C GLN A 280 38.11 -18.43 7.70
N GLU A 281 37.18 -17.48 7.67
CA GLU A 281 37.51 -16.06 7.79
C GLU A 281 37.77 -15.64 9.24
N ALA A 282 37.01 -16.16 10.19
CA ALA A 282 37.19 -15.86 11.60
C ALA A 282 38.58 -16.30 12.11
N LYS A 283 39.11 -17.43 11.60
CA LYS A 283 40.43 -17.99 11.95
C LYS A 283 40.62 -18.28 13.44
N VAL A 284 39.53 -18.47 14.16
CA VAL A 284 39.49 -18.83 15.59
C VAL A 284 38.45 -19.91 15.81
N ALA A 285 38.59 -20.67 16.90
CA ALA A 285 37.60 -21.67 17.29
C ALA A 285 36.30 -21.01 17.76
N LEU A 286 35.16 -21.67 17.52
CA LEU A 286 33.88 -21.22 18.06
C LEU A 286 33.89 -21.37 19.59
N ALA A 287 33.53 -20.30 20.30
CA ALA A 287 33.43 -20.32 21.75
C ALA A 287 32.35 -21.32 22.21
N THR A 288 32.67 -22.09 23.25
CA THR A 288 31.76 -23.06 23.88
C THR A 288 31.17 -22.49 25.18
N GLY A 289 30.03 -23.03 25.62
CA GLY A 289 29.40 -22.60 26.88
C GLY A 289 28.85 -21.17 26.86
N VAL A 290 28.64 -20.59 25.69
CA VAL A 290 28.12 -19.22 25.54
C VAL A 290 26.68 -19.14 26.04
N ARG A 291 26.45 -18.31 27.06
CA ARG A 291 25.11 -18.01 27.56
C ARG A 291 24.45 -16.95 26.70
N ARG A 292 23.30 -17.30 26.12
CA ARG A 292 22.52 -16.43 25.23
C ARG A 292 21.32 -15.88 25.99
N VAL A 293 21.08 -14.57 25.89
CA VAL A 293 19.93 -13.89 26.50
C VAL A 293 19.14 -13.18 25.41
N VAL A 294 17.81 -13.32 25.45
CA VAL A 294 16.89 -12.69 24.51
C VAL A 294 15.98 -11.74 25.27
N LEU A 295 15.95 -10.48 24.83
CA LEU A 295 15.08 -9.43 25.39
C LEU A 295 14.17 -8.91 24.28
N VAL A 296 12.86 -9.07 24.46
CA VAL A 296 11.85 -8.59 23.50
C VAL A 296 10.86 -7.71 24.25
N GLY A 297 10.90 -6.40 23.96
CA GLY A 297 10.22 -5.38 24.77
C GLY A 297 8.71 -5.57 24.92
N ASN A 298 8.02 -6.06 23.90
CA ASN A 298 6.56 -6.32 23.96
C ASN A 298 6.19 -7.67 24.60
N LYS A 299 7.18 -8.51 24.94
CA LYS A 299 6.98 -9.80 25.63
C LYS A 299 7.35 -9.72 27.11
N ILE A 300 7.98 -8.62 27.54
CA ILE A 300 8.33 -8.34 28.93
C ILE A 300 7.26 -7.41 29.51
N LYS A 301 6.72 -7.76 30.68
CA LYS A 301 5.68 -6.95 31.35
C LYS A 301 6.34 -5.89 32.24
N PRO A 302 6.16 -4.58 31.98
CA PRO A 302 6.73 -3.55 32.84
C PRO A 302 6.13 -3.60 34.24
N GLY A 303 6.96 -3.55 35.28
CA GLY A 303 6.52 -3.46 36.68
C GLY A 303 5.91 -4.73 37.26
N GLN A 304 5.97 -5.86 36.55
CA GLN A 304 5.53 -7.16 37.06
C GLN A 304 6.72 -8.11 37.16
N PRO A 305 7.02 -8.65 38.36
CA PRO A 305 8.06 -9.65 38.50
C PRO A 305 7.75 -10.90 37.68
N ASP A 306 8.74 -11.37 36.91
CA ASP A 306 8.67 -12.61 36.14
C ASP A 306 9.52 -13.69 36.81
N LYS A 307 8.91 -14.83 37.15
CA LYS A 307 9.59 -15.95 37.80
C LYS A 307 10.00 -16.95 36.72
N LYS A 308 11.32 -17.15 36.57
CA LYS A 308 11.91 -18.10 35.63
C LYS A 308 11.83 -19.53 36.16
N ASP A 309 12.03 -20.51 35.27
CA ASP A 309 11.93 -21.94 35.57
C ASP A 309 12.93 -22.39 36.66
N ASP A 310 14.08 -21.72 36.76
CA ASP A 310 15.09 -21.93 37.79
C ASP A 310 14.74 -21.27 39.14
N GLY A 311 13.58 -20.62 39.24
CA GLY A 311 13.10 -19.91 40.41
C GLY A 311 13.58 -18.46 40.51
N THR A 312 14.43 -17.99 39.59
CA THR A 312 14.92 -16.60 39.57
C THR A 312 13.76 -15.63 39.36
N LEU A 313 13.66 -14.63 40.23
CA LEU A 313 12.68 -13.55 40.12
C LEU A 313 13.29 -12.34 39.43
N VAL A 314 12.87 -12.08 38.19
CA VAL A 314 13.33 -10.93 37.40
C VAL A 314 12.36 -9.77 37.61
N ARG A 315 12.86 -8.61 38.03
CA ARG A 315 12.09 -7.37 38.19
C ARG A 315 12.51 -6.39 37.08
N THR A 316 11.61 -6.14 36.13
CA THR A 316 11.78 -5.23 34.99
C THR A 316 10.91 -3.99 35.10
#